data_AF-A0A645IL14-F1
#
_entry.id   AF-A0A645IL14-F1
#
_cell.length_a   1.000
_cell.length_b   1.000
_cell.length_c   1.000
_cell.angle_alpha   90.00
_cell.angle_beta   90.00
_cell.angle_gamma   90.00
#
_symmetry.space_group_name_H-M   'P 1'
#
loop_
_entity.id
_entity.type
_entity.pdbx_description
1 polymer ?
#
loop_
_entity_poly.entity_id
_entity_poly.type
_entity_poly.pdbx_seq_one_letter_code
_entity_poly.pdbx_strand_id
1 'polypeptide(L)'
;MIIKSPVGMPGRALNNQFIKKVTEFGDEIKSCFRCLKGCNPQTAPYCISNALINAAAGHVDNGLVFVGSNAFRVDKIMPVKELICDLIRELKLVPETKTS
;
A
#
# COMPACT_ATOMS: atom_id res chain seq x y z
N MET A 1 -5.93 1.03 6.62
CA MET A 1 -6.31 2.46 6.61
C MET A 1 -6.49 2.90 5.17
N ILE A 2 -7.44 3.80 4.87
CA ILE A 2 -7.58 4.38 3.53
C ILE A 2 -6.92 5.76 3.55
N ILE A 3 -5.98 5.99 2.62
CA ILE A 3 -5.27 7.25 2.43
C ILE A 3 -5.56 7.77 1.02
N LYS A 4 -5.58 9.10 0.85
CA LYS A 4 -5.64 9.74 -0.47
C LYS A 4 -4.23 9.96 -1.00
N SER A 5 -3.99 9.56 -2.24
CA SER A 5 -2.74 9.84 -2.94
C SER A 5 -2.58 11.35 -3.20
N PRO A 6 -1.40 11.82 -3.59
CA PRO A 6 -1.16 13.23 -3.94
C PRO A 6 -2.04 13.79 -5.05
N VAL A 7 -2.72 12.92 -5.81
CA VAL A 7 -3.67 13.28 -6.87
C VAL A 7 -5.13 12.96 -6.49
N GLY A 8 -5.39 12.66 -5.22
CA GLY A 8 -6.74 12.45 -4.69
C GLY A 8 -7.30 11.03 -4.82
N MET A 9 -6.54 10.08 -5.39
CA MET A 9 -7.01 8.70 -5.55
C MET A 9 -6.90 7.92 -4.23
N PRO A 10 -7.91 7.14 -3.82
CA PRO A 10 -7.85 6.36 -2.59
C PRO A 10 -6.92 5.15 -2.73
N GLY A 11 -6.19 4.82 -1.67
CA GLY A 11 -5.37 3.63 -1.56
C GLY A 11 -5.39 3.07 -0.15
N ARG A 12 -5.21 1.75 -0.02
CA ARG A 12 -5.14 1.08 1.30
C ARG A 12 -3.70 0.89 1.72
N ALA A 13 -3.34 1.48 2.85
CA ALA A 13 -1.99 1.40 3.39
C ALA A 13 -1.97 0.83 4.82
N LEU A 14 -0.80 0.32 5.20
CA LEU A 14 -0.45 -0.10 6.55
C LEU A 14 -0.58 1.10 7.49
N ASN A 15 -1.22 0.92 8.64
CA ASN A 15 -1.38 2.00 9.61
C ASN A 15 -0.11 2.19 10.45
N ASN A 16 0.88 2.90 9.90
CA ASN A 16 2.14 3.25 10.56
C ASN A 16 2.19 4.74 10.94
N GLN A 17 3.32 5.19 11.48
CA GLN A 17 3.51 6.59 11.90
C GLN A 17 3.41 7.57 10.73
N PHE A 18 4.00 7.23 9.58
CA PHE A 18 3.90 8.03 8.36
C PHE A 18 2.45 8.32 8.00
N ILE A 19 1.61 7.29 7.89
CA ILE A 19 0.20 7.46 7.52
C ILE A 19 -0.52 8.39 8.49
N LYS A 20 -0.35 8.20 9.81
CA LYS A 20 -0.96 9.07 10.82
C LYS A 20 -0.54 10.52 10.65
N LYS A 21 0.77 10.76 10.52
CA LYS A 21 1.36 12.09 10.31
C LYS A 21 0.79 12.77 9.07
N VAL A 22 0.82 12.10 7.91
CA VAL A 22 0.38 12.74 6.65
C VAL A 22 -1.13 12.96 6.57
N THR A 23 -1.93 12.14 7.29
CA THR A 23 -3.38 12.37 7.35
C THR A 23 -3.78 13.52 8.25
N GLU A 24 -2.98 13.84 9.27
CA GLU A 24 -3.29 14.88 10.24
C GLU A 24 -2.65 16.22 9.87
N PHE A 25 -1.38 16.19 9.47
CA PHE A 25 -0.56 17.41 9.28
C PHE A 25 -0.01 17.56 7.85
N GLY A 26 -0.06 16.50 7.04
CA GLY A 26 0.73 16.40 5.82
C GLY A 26 2.23 16.21 6.09
N ASP A 27 3.02 16.25 5.03
CA ASP A 27 4.47 16.19 5.06
C ASP A 27 5.05 17.13 4.01
N GLU A 28 6.06 17.90 4.41
CA GLU A 28 6.67 18.91 3.57
C GLU A 28 7.40 18.26 2.38
N ILE A 29 7.04 18.65 1.16
CA ILE A 29 7.69 18.16 -0.05
C ILE A 29 8.92 19.02 -0.37
N LYS A 30 10.07 18.61 0.16
CA LYS A 30 11.37 19.28 -0.10
C LYS A 30 11.89 19.05 -1.52
N SER A 31 11.54 17.91 -2.11
CA SER A 31 11.95 17.53 -3.46
C SER A 31 10.84 16.71 -4.13
N CYS A 32 10.69 16.86 -5.45
CA CYS A 32 9.68 16.13 -6.20
C CYS A 32 10.24 15.60 -7.52
N PHE A 33 10.02 14.31 -7.76
CA PHE A 33 10.47 13.60 -8.97
C PHE A 33 9.54 13.80 -10.18
N ARG A 34 8.41 14.50 -10.01
CA ARG A 34 7.35 14.63 -11.03
C ARG A 34 6.88 13.26 -11.59
N CYS A 35 6.81 12.26 -10.70
CA CYS A 35 6.45 10.87 -11.01
C CYS A 35 5.01 10.67 -11.50
N LEU A 36 4.09 11.57 -11.14
CA LEU A 36 2.68 11.48 -11.46
C LEU A 36 2.24 12.71 -12.25
N LYS A 37 1.55 12.47 -13.37
CA LYS A 37 0.85 13.52 -14.11
C LYS A 37 -0.28 14.08 -13.24
N GLY A 38 -0.35 15.40 -13.11
CA GLY A 38 -1.37 16.08 -12.31
C GLY A 38 -1.06 16.22 -10.82
N CYS A 39 0.10 15.75 -10.35
CA CYS A 39 0.56 16.03 -8.99
C CYS A 39 1.09 17.46 -8.88
N ASN A 40 0.55 18.26 -7.96
CA ASN A 40 1.04 19.58 -7.63
C ASN A 40 1.81 19.54 -6.28
N PRO A 41 3.14 19.68 -6.25
CA PRO A 41 3.92 19.63 -5.01
C PRO A 41 3.56 20.71 -3.99
N GLN A 42 2.96 21.82 -4.42
CA GLN A 42 2.57 22.93 -3.53
C GLN A 42 1.31 22.61 -2.71
N THR A 43 0.46 21.70 -3.20
CA THR A 43 -0.81 21.36 -2.55
C THR A 43 -0.92 19.89 -2.18
N ALA A 44 0.01 19.06 -2.66
CA ALA A 44 0.05 17.65 -2.33
C ALA A 44 0.42 17.46 -0.85
N PRO A 45 -0.28 16.57 -0.12
CA PRO A 45 -0.05 16.36 1.31
C PRO A 45 1.26 15.63 1.61
N TYR A 46 1.88 14.98 0.62
CA TYR A 46 3.18 14.31 0.73
C TYR A 46 3.68 13.92 -0.67
N CYS A 47 4.96 13.57 -0.79
CA CYS A 47 5.51 13.01 -2.03
C CYS A 47 5.41 11.47 -2.01
N ILE A 48 4.57 10.91 -2.88
CA ILE A 48 4.36 9.45 -2.93
C ILE A 48 5.64 8.66 -3.26
N SER A 49 6.49 9.19 -4.15
CA SER A 49 7.73 8.51 -4.51
C SER A 49 8.73 8.47 -3.35
N ASN A 50 8.92 9.57 -2.62
CA ASN A 50 9.77 9.57 -1.42
C ASN A 50 9.26 8.56 -0.39
N ALA A 51 7.94 8.55 -0.15
CA ALA A 51 7.34 7.61 0.79
C ALA A 51 7.51 6.13 0.36
N LEU A 52 7.40 5.83 -0.94
CA LEU A 52 7.62 4.48 -1.47
C LEU A 52 9.10 4.09 -1.42
N ILE A 53 10.03 5.01 -1.70
CA ILE A 53 11.47 4.79 -1.60
C ILE A 53 11.86 4.50 -0.14
N ASN A 54 11.32 5.27 0.82
CA ASN A 54 11.52 5.02 2.24
C ASN A 54 11.06 3.61 2.64
N ALA A 55 9.87 3.19 2.19
CA ALA A 55 9.38 1.84 2.43
C ALA A 55 10.30 0.76 1.84
N ALA A 56 10.77 0.94 0.60
CA ALA A 56 11.69 0.02 -0.06
C ALA A 56 13.07 -0.05 0.63
N ALA A 57 13.53 1.06 1.21
CA ALA A 57 14.77 1.14 1.99
C ALA A 57 14.65 0.59 3.43
N GLY A 58 13.47 0.12 3.84
CA GLY A 58 13.21 -0.40 5.19
C GLY A 58 12.84 0.67 6.21
N HIS A 59 12.74 1.95 5.82
CA HIS A 59 12.28 3.05 6.68
C HIS A 59 10.75 3.08 6.79
N VAL A 60 10.16 2.00 7.31
CA VAL A 60 8.70 1.80 7.32
C VAL A 60 7.97 2.90 8.08
N ASP A 61 8.52 3.43 9.17
CA ASP A 61 7.87 4.51 9.94
C ASP A 61 7.73 5.83 9.19
N ASN A 62 8.56 6.04 8.15
CA ASN A 62 8.52 7.20 7.25
C ASN A 62 8.09 6.80 5.82
N GLY A 63 7.54 5.59 5.67
CA GLY A 63 7.25 4.98 4.38
C GLY A 63 5.76 4.77 4.13
N LEU A 64 5.39 4.73 2.85
CA LEU A 64 4.06 4.31 2.41
C LEU A 64 4.11 2.84 2.01
N VAL A 65 3.45 1.97 2.78
CA VAL A 65 3.34 0.54 2.48
C VAL A 65 1.90 0.21 2.10
N PHE A 66 1.65 -0.05 0.82
CA PHE A 66 0.33 -0.50 0.36
C PHE A 66 0.08 -1.95 0.77
N VAL A 67 -1.11 -2.22 1.32
CA VAL A 67 -1.50 -3.55 1.79
C VAL A 67 -2.98 -3.83 1.56
N GLY A 68 -3.32 -5.09 1.31
CA GLY A 68 -4.71 -5.54 1.24
C GLY A 68 -5.40 -5.56 2.61
N SER A 69 -6.74 -5.67 2.63
CA SER A 69 -7.52 -5.83 3.87
C SER A 69 -7.16 -7.10 4.65
N ASN A 70 -6.70 -8.14 3.94
CA ASN A 70 -6.35 -9.44 4.49
C ASN A 70 -4.87 -9.58 4.88
N ALA A 71 -4.10 -8.49 4.91
CA ALA A 71 -2.67 -8.55 5.19
C ALA A 71 -2.34 -9.16 6.57
N PHE A 72 -3.24 -9.01 7.55
CA PHE A 72 -3.11 -9.63 8.88
C PHE A 72 -3.14 -11.17 8.86
N ARG A 73 -3.61 -11.78 7.76
CA ARG A 73 -3.65 -13.25 7.58
C ARG A 73 -2.32 -13.81 7.08
N VAL A 74 -1.37 -12.97 6.69
CA VAL A 74 -0.05 -13.39 6.21
C VAL A 74 0.87 -13.56 7.42
N ASP A 75 1.29 -14.79 7.71
CA ASP A 75 2.08 -15.17 8.88
C ASP A 75 3.48 -15.71 8.53
N LYS A 76 3.74 -16.00 7.26
CA LYS A 76 5.01 -16.53 6.76
C LYS A 76 5.38 -15.96 5.41
N ILE A 77 6.69 -15.90 5.16
CA ILE A 77 7.25 -15.67 3.83
C ILE A 77 7.27 -17.03 3.12
N MET A 78 6.78 -17.08 1.88
CA MET A 78 6.76 -18.32 1.10
C MET A 78 7.11 -18.09 -0.37
N PRO A 79 7.66 -19.11 -1.06
CA PRO A 79 7.92 -19.04 -2.49
C PRO A 79 6.62 -18.85 -3.29
N VAL A 80 6.70 -18.08 -4.38
CA VAL A 80 5.54 -17.83 -5.27
C VAL A 80 4.92 -19.12 -5.79
N LYS A 81 5.75 -20.12 -6.13
CA LYS A 81 5.28 -21.43 -6.61
C LYS A 81 4.39 -22.12 -5.57
N GLU A 82 4.80 -22.12 -4.30
CA GLU A 82 4.03 -22.73 -3.21
C GLU A 82 2.72 -21.99 -2.98
N LEU A 83 2.76 -20.65 -2.92
CA LEU A 83 1.56 -19.82 -2.76
C LEU A 83 0.52 -20.11 -3.85
N ILE A 84 0.93 -20.16 -5.12
CA ILE A 84 0.02 -20.42 -6.23
C ILE A 84 -0.51 -21.86 -6.18
N CYS A 85 0.31 -22.85 -5.83
CA CYS A 85 -0.14 -24.23 -5.66
C CYS A 85 -1.18 -24.37 -4.53
N ASP A 86 -0.97 -23.71 -3.40
CA ASP A 86 -1.91 -23.72 -2.27
C ASP A 86 -3.24 -23.06 -2.67
N LEU A 87 -3.21 -21.89 -3.32
CA LEU A 87 -4.41 -21.22 -3.82
C LEU A 87 -5.21 -22.09 -4.81
N ILE A 88 -4.53 -22.77 -5.75
CA ILE A 88 -5.21 -23.68 -6.70
C ILE A 88 -5.79 -24.90 -5.98
N ARG A 89 -5.10 -25.43 -4.96
CA ARG A 89 -5.60 -26.55 -4.17
C ARG A 89 -6.85 -26.15 -3.40
N GLU A 90 -6.85 -25.00 -2.73
CA GLU A 90 -8.01 -24.46 -2.01
C GLU A 90 -9.22 -24.33 -2.93
N LEU A 91 -9.05 -23.76 -4.13
CA LEU A 91 -10.16 -23.63 -5.10
C LEU A 91 -10.76 -24.97 -5.54
N LYS A 92 -9.94 -26.01 -5.71
CA LYS A 92 -10.42 -27.36 -6.10
C LYS A 92 -11.14 -28.10 -4.97
N LEU A 93 -10.90 -27.72 -3.72
CA LEU A 93 -11.52 -28.33 -2.54
C LEU A 93 -12.86 -27.68 -2.18
N VAL A 94 -13.19 -26.51 -2.75
CA VAL A 94 -14.50 -25.88 -2.60
C VAL A 94 -15.47 -26.53 -3.61
N PRO A 95 -16.47 -27.32 -3.17
CA PRO A 95 -17.51 -27.79 -4.07
C PRO A 95 -18.23 -26.57 -4.66
N GLU A 96 -18.55 -26.61 -5.95
CA GLU A 96 -19.23 -25.52 -6.67
C GLU A 96 -20.56 -25.17 -5.99
N THR A 97 -20.55 -24.23 -5.05
CA THR A 97 -21.77 -23.62 -4.53
C THR A 97 -22.26 -22.66 -5.60
N LYS A 98 -23.16 -23.16 -6.44
CA LYS A 98 -24.03 -22.37 -7.33
C LYS A 98 -24.50 -21.12 -6.58
N THR A 99 -24.05 -19.95 -7.01
CA THR A 99 -24.62 -18.68 -6.57
C THR A 99 -25.62 -18.29 -7.66
N SER A 100 -26.90 -18.45 -7.33
CA SER A 100 -28.05 -17.95 -8.09
C SER A 100 -28.22 -16.45 -7.89
#